data_AF-A0A847D6P7-F1
#
_entry.id   AF-A0A847D6P7-F1
#
_cell.length_a   1.000
_cell.length_b   1.000
_cell.length_c   1.000
_cell.angle_alpha   90.00
_cell.angle_beta   90.00
_cell.angle_gamma   90.00
#
_symmetry.space_group_name_H-M   'P 1'
#
loop_
_entity.id
_entity.type
_entity.pdbx_description
1 polymer ?
#
loop_
_entity_poly.entity_id
_entity_poly.type
_entity_poly.pdbx_seq_one_letter_code
_entity_poly.pdbx_strand_id
1 'polypeptide(L)'
;HPARDMQDTFYITDELLLRTHTSPVQARTMEKHDFSKGPLKMISPGKVYRRDSDDATHSHQFHQIEGLVIGENITLADLKGTLAVFAKKLFGEEREIRLRPSYFPFTEPSVEVDVSCFKCGGSGCNVCKQTGWIEILGSGIVHPNVLEMSGIDSTKYSGFAFGLGQERVAMLKYGVDDIRHFYQNDIRFLSQFDVKE
;
A
#
# COMPACT_ATOMS: atom_id res chain seq x y z
N HIS A 1 16.99 8.86 -9.88
CA HIS A 1 15.82 8.99 -8.98
C HIS A 1 16.32 8.89 -7.55
N PRO A 2 16.01 9.84 -6.65
CA PRO A 2 16.54 9.89 -5.27
C PRO A 2 16.35 8.61 -4.47
N ALA A 3 15.21 7.93 -4.62
CA ALA A 3 14.95 6.64 -3.94
C ALA A 3 15.96 5.51 -4.25
N ARG A 4 16.82 5.65 -5.27
CA ARG A 4 17.91 4.69 -5.57
C ARG A 4 19.21 5.05 -4.86
N ASP A 5 19.24 6.13 -4.09
CA ASP A 5 20.38 6.52 -3.28
C ASP A 5 20.52 5.60 -2.05
N MET A 6 21.75 5.41 -1.59
CA MET A 6 22.04 4.68 -0.36
C MET A 6 21.45 5.35 0.89
N GLN A 7 21.06 6.62 0.81
CA GLN A 7 20.34 7.30 1.90
C GLN A 7 18.96 6.72 2.16
N ASP A 8 18.28 6.18 1.13
CA ASP A 8 16.91 5.64 1.25
C ASP A 8 16.88 4.10 1.19
N THR A 9 17.83 3.48 0.48
CA THR A 9 17.82 2.06 0.13
C THR A 9 19.02 1.29 0.70
N PHE A 10 18.76 0.10 1.25
CA PHE A 10 19.80 -0.83 1.67
C PHE A 10 20.35 -1.64 0.49
N TYR A 11 21.60 -1.39 0.13
CA TYR A 11 22.36 -2.14 -0.89
C TYR A 11 23.27 -3.19 -0.25
N ILE A 12 23.32 -4.39 -0.85
CA ILE A 12 24.23 -5.49 -0.54
C ILE A 12 25.46 -5.42 -1.47
N THR A 13 25.21 -5.10 -2.75
CA THR A 13 26.21 -4.78 -3.78
C THR A 13 25.67 -3.61 -4.61
N ASP A 14 26.37 -3.16 -5.65
CA ASP A 14 25.91 -2.06 -6.51
C ASP A 14 24.58 -2.36 -7.24
N GLU A 15 24.23 -3.64 -7.40
CA GLU A 15 23.02 -4.09 -8.12
C GLU A 15 22.02 -4.84 -7.22
N LEU A 16 22.50 -5.45 -6.13
CA LEU A 16 21.65 -6.23 -5.22
C LEU A 16 21.26 -5.39 -4.01
N LEU A 17 19.96 -5.31 -3.74
CA LEU A 17 19.38 -4.52 -2.65
C LEU A 17 18.29 -5.28 -1.90
N LEU A 18 18.01 -4.84 -0.68
CA LEU A 18 16.80 -5.24 0.03
C LEU A 18 15.62 -4.47 -0.55
N ARG A 19 14.58 -5.19 -1.00
CA ARG A 19 13.42 -4.56 -1.67
C ARG A 19 12.77 -3.49 -0.79
N THR A 20 12.51 -2.33 -1.38
CA THR A 20 11.91 -1.16 -0.69
C THR A 20 10.38 -1.12 -0.74
N HIS A 21 9.80 -2.02 -1.53
CA HIS A 21 8.38 -2.25 -1.72
C HIS A 21 8.18 -3.68 -2.28
N THR A 22 6.93 -4.14 -2.33
CA THR A 22 6.57 -5.48 -2.83
C THR A 22 6.28 -5.52 -4.34
N SER A 23 6.23 -4.37 -5.01
CA SER A 23 6.02 -4.27 -6.47
C SER A 23 6.98 -5.09 -7.35
N PRO A 24 8.25 -5.42 -6.97
CA PRO A 24 9.06 -6.33 -7.78
C PRO A 24 8.43 -7.73 -7.94
N VAL A 25 7.58 -8.15 -7.00
CA VAL A 25 6.80 -9.39 -7.13
C VAL A 25 5.74 -9.25 -8.21
N GLN A 26 5.10 -8.08 -8.32
CA GLN A 26 4.14 -7.77 -9.37
C GLN A 26 4.79 -7.76 -10.75
N ALA A 27 5.95 -7.10 -10.89
CA ALA A 27 6.73 -7.12 -12.14
C ALA A 27 7.04 -8.54 -12.61
N ARG A 28 7.58 -9.39 -11.71
CA ARG A 28 7.87 -10.80 -11.99
C ARG A 28 6.62 -11.63 -12.31
N THR A 29 5.45 -11.20 -11.82
CA THR A 29 4.17 -11.87 -12.09
C THR A 29 3.65 -11.45 -13.46
N MET A 30 3.73 -10.16 -13.81
CA MET A 30 3.39 -9.63 -15.14
C MET A 30 4.21 -10.32 -16.24
N GLU A 31 5.53 -10.47 -16.06
CA GLU A 31 6.43 -11.15 -17.01
C GLU A 31 6.05 -12.61 -17.30
N LYS A 32 5.33 -13.27 -16.39
CA LYS A 32 4.97 -14.70 -16.48
C LYS A 32 3.50 -14.93 -16.79
N HIS A 33 2.67 -13.89 -16.69
CA HIS A 33 1.22 -14.04 -16.79
C HIS A 33 0.79 -14.21 -18.25
N ASP A 34 -0.06 -15.21 -18.48
CA ASP A 34 -0.66 -15.45 -19.78
C ASP A 34 -2.02 -14.74 -19.86
N PHE A 35 -2.06 -13.58 -20.51
CA PHE A 35 -3.26 -12.76 -20.64
C PHE A 35 -4.35 -13.40 -21.53
N SER A 36 -4.07 -14.50 -22.25
CA SER A 36 -5.12 -15.29 -22.91
C SER A 36 -6.01 -16.03 -21.92
N LYS A 37 -5.52 -16.26 -20.68
CA LYS A 37 -6.26 -16.91 -19.59
C LYS A 37 -7.10 -15.94 -18.76
N GLY A 38 -7.07 -14.65 -19.09
CA GLY A 38 -7.85 -13.60 -18.43
C GLY A 38 -7.00 -12.56 -17.70
N PRO A 39 -7.65 -11.62 -16.99
CA PRO A 39 -6.97 -10.51 -16.34
C PRO A 39 -6.07 -10.98 -15.19
N LEU A 40 -4.95 -10.28 -14.98
CA LEU A 40 -4.10 -10.47 -13.82
C LEU A 40 -4.73 -9.75 -12.62
N LYS A 41 -4.96 -10.48 -11.52
CA LYS A 41 -5.42 -9.93 -10.25
C LYS A 41 -4.59 -10.55 -9.14
N MET A 42 -3.85 -9.73 -8.40
CA MET A 42 -2.96 -10.23 -7.35
C MET A 42 -2.84 -9.30 -6.16
N ILE A 43 -2.46 -9.89 -5.03
CA ILE A 43 -2.05 -9.22 -3.81
C ILE A 43 -0.68 -9.76 -3.42
N SER A 44 0.23 -8.87 -3.05
CA SER A 44 1.61 -9.17 -2.66
C SER A 44 1.88 -8.63 -1.25
N PRO A 45 1.63 -9.43 -0.20
CA PRO A 45 2.05 -9.09 1.14
C PRO A 45 3.53 -9.45 1.34
N GLY A 46 4.27 -8.65 2.10
CA GLY A 46 5.59 -9.05 2.54
C GLY A 46 6.41 -7.98 3.24
N LYS A 47 7.53 -8.44 3.82
CA LYS A 47 8.56 -7.59 4.41
C LYS A 47 9.24 -6.74 3.36
N VAL A 48 9.43 -5.47 3.67
CA VAL A 48 10.13 -4.47 2.87
C VAL A 48 11.06 -3.67 3.79
N TYR A 49 12.04 -3.00 3.20
CA TYR A 49 13.11 -2.35 3.95
C TYR A 49 13.35 -0.94 3.44
N ARG A 50 13.54 0.02 4.34
CA ARG A 50 13.91 1.39 4.03
C ARG A 50 14.92 1.86 5.05
N ARG A 51 15.82 2.76 4.67
CA ARG A 51 16.83 3.29 5.61
C ARG A 51 16.25 4.39 6.51
N ASP A 52 15.06 4.16 7.02
CA ASP A 52 14.41 5.03 8.00
C ASP A 52 15.02 4.76 9.38
N SER A 53 15.13 5.80 10.20
CA SER A 53 15.51 5.64 11.60
C SER A 53 14.33 5.11 12.41
N ASP A 54 14.58 4.13 13.27
CA ASP A 54 13.53 3.56 14.11
C ASP A 54 13.04 4.61 15.12
N ASP A 55 11.76 4.98 14.99
CA ASP A 55 11.06 5.87 15.90
C ASP A 55 9.64 5.32 16.19
N ALA A 56 8.76 6.10 16.82
CA ALA A 56 7.41 5.62 17.14
C ALA A 56 6.53 5.35 15.91
N THR A 57 6.90 5.89 14.75
CA THR A 57 6.13 5.90 13.50
C THR A 57 6.84 5.26 12.31
N HIS A 58 8.15 5.04 12.40
CA HIS A 58 8.99 4.45 11.34
C HIS A 58 9.83 3.29 11.87
N SER A 59 10.06 2.33 10.99
CA SER A 59 10.94 1.18 11.23
C SER A 59 11.69 0.85 9.95
N HIS A 60 12.99 0.55 10.05
CA HIS A 60 13.83 0.18 8.92
C HIS A 60 13.35 -1.09 8.18
N GLN A 61 12.59 -1.93 8.88
CA GLN A 61 11.89 -3.10 8.34
C GLN A 61 10.41 -2.99 8.68
N PHE A 62 9.55 -3.23 7.69
CA PHE A 62 8.09 -3.25 7.89
C PHE A 62 7.38 -4.10 6.85
N HIS A 63 6.06 -4.27 6.97
CA HIS A 63 5.27 -5.06 6.05
C HIS A 63 4.41 -4.16 5.16
N GLN A 64 4.46 -4.42 3.86
CA GLN A 64 3.57 -3.82 2.89
C GLN A 64 2.68 -4.88 2.26
N ILE A 65 1.48 -4.44 1.91
CA ILE A 65 0.56 -5.19 1.07
C ILE A 65 0.27 -4.32 -0.14
N GLU A 66 0.62 -4.81 -1.31
CA GLU A 66 0.25 -4.15 -2.56
C GLU A 66 -0.68 -5.02 -3.40
N GLY A 67 -1.65 -4.37 -4.05
CA GLY A 67 -2.53 -4.99 -5.03
C GLY A 67 -2.24 -4.51 -6.43
N LEU A 68 -2.43 -5.39 -7.41
CA LEU A 68 -2.33 -5.10 -8.84
C LEU A 68 -3.49 -5.79 -9.58
N VAL A 69 -4.18 -5.03 -10.42
CA VAL A 69 -5.16 -5.55 -11.37
C VAL A 69 -4.81 -5.03 -12.76
N ILE A 70 -4.64 -5.93 -13.73
CA ILE A 70 -4.41 -5.60 -15.14
C ILE A 70 -5.39 -6.39 -16.01
N GLY A 71 -6.06 -5.69 -16.91
CA GLY A 71 -7.04 -6.24 -17.82
C GLY A 71 -7.41 -5.25 -18.92
N GLU A 72 -8.31 -5.65 -19.80
CA GLU A 72 -8.89 -4.72 -20.78
C GLU A 72 -9.92 -3.82 -20.08
N ASN A 73 -9.94 -2.53 -20.44
CA ASN A 73 -10.91 -1.54 -19.95
C ASN A 73 -10.92 -1.31 -18.43
N ILE A 74 -9.79 -1.47 -17.74
CA ILE A 74 -9.67 -1.10 -16.31
C ILE A 74 -9.53 0.42 -16.17
N THR A 75 -10.32 1.01 -15.28
CA THR A 75 -10.42 2.46 -15.10
C THR A 75 -10.13 2.91 -13.67
N LEU A 76 -9.99 4.23 -13.47
CA LEU A 76 -9.87 4.82 -12.12
C LEU A 76 -11.13 4.59 -11.28
N ALA A 77 -12.30 4.43 -11.93
CA ALA A 77 -13.54 4.12 -11.23
C ALA A 77 -13.49 2.73 -10.59
N ASP A 78 -12.87 1.75 -11.26
CA ASP A 78 -12.67 0.40 -10.72
C ASP A 78 -11.74 0.41 -9.51
N LEU A 79 -10.66 1.20 -9.57
CA LEU A 79 -9.78 1.44 -8.41
C LEU A 79 -10.56 2.06 -7.25
N LYS A 80 -11.31 3.13 -7.49
CA LYS A 80 -12.12 3.80 -6.47
C LYS A 80 -13.13 2.84 -5.84
N GLY A 81 -13.83 2.05 -6.65
CA GLY A 81 -14.79 1.05 -6.17
C GLY A 81 -14.13 -0.02 -5.30
N THR A 82 -12.99 -0.56 -5.77
CA THR A 82 -12.21 -1.55 -5.03
C THR A 82 -11.77 -1.03 -3.66
N LEU A 83 -11.23 0.19 -3.63
CA LEU A 83 -10.76 0.82 -2.40
C LEU A 83 -11.90 1.21 -1.45
N ALA A 84 -13.06 1.59 -1.98
CA ALA A 84 -14.24 1.87 -1.17
C ALA A 84 -14.74 0.60 -0.45
N VAL A 85 -14.79 -0.53 -1.16
CA VAL A 85 -15.14 -1.83 -0.56
C VAL A 85 -14.09 -2.23 0.48
N PHE A 86 -12.80 -2.08 0.16
CA PHE A 86 -11.71 -2.36 1.09
C PHE A 86 -11.82 -1.55 2.39
N ALA A 87 -12.01 -0.23 2.29
CA ALA A 87 -12.13 0.66 3.44
C ALA A 87 -13.33 0.27 4.32
N LYS A 88 -14.47 -0.04 3.71
CA LYS A 88 -15.66 -0.48 4.45
C LYS A 88 -15.44 -1.79 5.19
N LYS A 89 -14.83 -2.78 4.53
CA LYS A 89 -14.56 -4.09 5.15
C LYS A 89 -13.51 -4.03 6.26
N LEU A 90 -12.56 -3.10 6.17
CA LEU A 90 -11.49 -3.01 7.16
C LEU A 90 -11.84 -2.11 8.35
N PHE A 91 -12.53 -0.99 8.10
CA PHE A 91 -12.77 0.08 9.07
C PHE A 91 -14.25 0.30 9.44
N GLY A 92 -15.18 -0.43 8.81
CA GLY A 92 -16.63 -0.39 9.07
C GLY A 92 -17.45 0.16 7.90
N GLU A 93 -18.72 -0.24 7.80
CA GLU A 93 -19.59 0.06 6.65
C GLU A 93 -19.87 1.56 6.42
N GLU A 94 -19.77 2.37 7.49
CA GLU A 94 -19.95 3.84 7.46
C GLU A 94 -18.71 4.60 6.96
N ARG A 95 -17.66 3.90 6.50
CA ARG A 95 -16.43 4.58 6.08
C ARG A 95 -16.49 5.04 4.64
N GLU A 96 -15.98 6.25 4.45
CA GLU A 96 -15.85 6.90 3.15
C GLU A 96 -14.37 7.02 2.79
N ILE A 97 -14.09 7.04 1.48
CA ILE A 97 -12.76 7.29 0.95
C ILE A 97 -12.70 8.63 0.21
N ARG A 98 -11.54 9.27 0.28
CA ARG A 98 -11.21 10.47 -0.50
C ARG A 98 -9.93 10.22 -1.26
N LEU A 99 -9.98 10.46 -2.58
CA LEU A 99 -8.80 10.39 -3.45
C LEU A 99 -8.23 11.81 -3.62
N ARG A 100 -6.95 11.99 -3.31
CA ARG A 100 -6.22 13.25 -3.54
C ARG A 100 -5.16 13.01 -4.61
N PRO A 101 -5.02 13.88 -5.63
CA PRO A 101 -3.93 13.77 -6.59
C PRO A 101 -2.57 13.73 -5.87
N SER A 102 -1.71 12.82 -6.30
CA SER A 102 -0.33 12.67 -5.81
C SER A 102 0.57 12.25 -6.97
N TYR A 103 1.79 11.79 -6.68
CA TYR A 103 2.75 11.34 -7.68
C TYR A 103 3.47 10.08 -7.22
N PHE A 104 3.39 9.02 -8.02
CA PHE A 104 4.23 7.83 -7.91
C PHE A 104 4.80 7.48 -9.29
N PRO A 105 6.11 7.20 -9.43
CA PRO A 105 6.73 6.97 -10.74
C PRO A 105 6.15 5.81 -11.56
N PHE A 106 5.45 4.88 -10.91
CA PHE A 106 4.89 3.67 -11.50
C PHE A 106 3.38 3.76 -11.77
N THR A 107 2.73 4.90 -11.48
CA THR A 107 1.31 5.12 -11.78
C THR A 107 1.03 6.51 -12.37
N GLU A 108 0.09 6.59 -13.31
CA GLU A 108 -0.41 7.83 -13.89
C GLU A 108 -1.86 7.67 -14.40
N PRO A 109 -2.87 8.37 -13.82
CA PRO A 109 -2.78 9.26 -12.68
C PRO A 109 -2.50 8.54 -11.35
N SER A 110 -1.80 9.24 -10.46
CA SER A 110 -1.49 8.83 -9.09
C SER A 110 -2.39 9.53 -8.06
N VAL A 111 -2.83 8.80 -7.03
CA VAL A 111 -3.67 9.31 -5.95
C VAL A 111 -3.27 8.77 -4.57
N GLU A 112 -3.29 9.66 -3.59
CA GLU A 112 -3.33 9.28 -2.17
C GLU A 112 -4.77 9.02 -1.74
N VAL A 113 -4.95 8.11 -0.79
CA VAL A 113 -6.25 7.64 -0.35
C VAL A 113 -6.40 7.86 1.13
N ASP A 114 -7.34 8.73 1.48
CA ASP A 114 -7.73 8.97 2.85
C ASP A 114 -9.03 8.21 3.18
N VAL A 115 -9.17 7.76 4.41
CA VAL A 115 -10.41 7.18 4.97
C VAL A 115 -10.96 8.10 6.05
N SER A 116 -12.29 8.21 6.14
CA SER A 116 -12.94 8.97 7.21
C SER A 116 -12.53 8.44 8.59
N CYS A 117 -12.22 9.36 9.50
CA CYS A 117 -11.62 9.02 10.79
C CYS A 117 -12.56 8.13 11.62
N PHE A 118 -12.11 6.92 11.94
CA PHE A 118 -12.92 5.95 12.68
C PHE A 118 -13.29 6.41 14.10
N LYS A 119 -12.46 7.25 14.72
CA LYS A 119 -12.65 7.74 16.11
C LYS A 119 -13.69 8.86 16.22
N CYS A 120 -13.74 9.76 15.25
CA CYS A 120 -14.60 10.96 15.32
C CYS A 120 -15.68 11.02 14.24
N GLY A 121 -15.71 10.05 13.33
CA GLY A 121 -16.68 10.03 12.22
C GLY A 121 -16.52 11.21 11.25
N GLY A 122 -15.37 11.90 11.26
CA GLY A 122 -15.10 13.04 10.40
C GLY A 122 -15.19 14.41 11.07
N SER A 123 -15.62 14.51 12.34
CA SER A 123 -15.75 15.81 13.04
C SER A 123 -14.42 16.47 13.40
N GLY A 124 -13.32 15.71 13.40
CA GLY A 124 -11.99 16.18 13.79
C GLY A 124 -11.58 15.70 15.19
N CYS A 125 -10.36 15.16 15.30
CA CYS A 125 -9.76 14.79 16.58
C CYS A 125 -8.23 14.75 16.48
N ASN A 126 -7.57 14.40 17.58
CA ASN A 126 -6.12 14.27 17.64
C ASN A 126 -5.56 13.21 16.65
N VAL A 127 -6.28 12.12 16.40
CA VAL A 127 -5.82 11.03 15.51
C VAL A 127 -5.75 11.49 14.04
N CYS A 128 -6.76 12.22 13.58
CA CYS A 128 -6.81 12.74 12.20
C CYS A 128 -6.25 14.16 12.06
N LYS A 129 -5.56 14.68 13.09
CA LYS A 129 -5.04 16.05 13.14
C LYS A 129 -6.12 17.10 12.79
N GLN A 130 -7.32 16.92 13.33
CA GLN A 130 -8.49 17.77 13.10
C GLN A 130 -9.03 17.82 11.66
N THR A 131 -8.52 16.99 10.74
CA THR A 131 -8.97 17.00 9.34
C THR A 131 -10.24 16.20 9.10
N GLY A 132 -10.56 15.26 10.00
CA GLY A 132 -11.61 14.26 9.79
C GLY A 132 -11.20 13.08 8.89
N TRP A 133 -9.99 13.12 8.31
CA TRP A 133 -9.49 12.15 7.34
C TRP A 133 -8.14 11.57 7.77
N ILE A 134 -7.88 10.32 7.42
CA ILE A 134 -6.62 9.64 7.70
C ILE A 134 -6.10 9.04 6.41
N GLU A 135 -4.94 9.48 5.97
CA GLU A 135 -4.23 8.88 4.83
C GLU A 135 -3.79 7.45 5.19
N ILE A 136 -4.20 6.48 4.38
CA ILE A 136 -3.97 5.05 4.64
C ILE A 136 -3.13 4.35 3.56
N LEU A 137 -3.17 4.82 2.32
CA LEU A 137 -2.47 4.17 1.20
C LEU A 137 -2.25 5.11 0.00
N GLY A 138 -1.30 4.75 -0.85
CA GLY A 138 -1.12 5.30 -2.19
C GLY A 138 -1.69 4.35 -3.25
N SER A 139 -2.20 4.88 -4.34
CA SER A 139 -2.71 4.09 -5.46
C SER A 139 -2.71 4.87 -6.78
N GLY A 140 -3.01 4.20 -7.88
CA GLY A 140 -3.12 4.87 -9.18
C GLY A 140 -3.30 3.88 -10.33
N ILE A 141 -3.43 4.43 -11.54
CA ILE A 141 -3.46 3.64 -12.78
C ILE A 141 -2.02 3.29 -13.15
N VAL A 142 -1.73 2.02 -13.44
CA VAL A 142 -0.38 1.56 -13.78
C VAL A 142 0.14 2.35 -14.97
N HIS A 143 1.33 2.92 -14.84
CA HIS A 143 1.92 3.76 -15.89
C HIS A 143 2.19 2.91 -17.15
N PRO A 144 1.88 3.40 -18.37
CA PRO A 144 2.09 2.65 -19.62
C PRO A 144 3.49 2.02 -19.75
N ASN A 145 4.55 2.77 -19.47
CA ASN A 145 5.93 2.25 -19.44
C ASN A 145 6.13 1.00 -18.56
N VAL A 146 5.42 0.86 -17.44
CA VAL A 146 5.53 -0.34 -16.58
C VAL A 146 4.93 -1.57 -17.27
N LEU A 147 3.83 -1.39 -17.99
CA LEU A 147 3.21 -2.44 -18.81
C LEU A 147 4.13 -2.84 -19.96
N GLU A 148 4.62 -1.86 -20.72
CA GLU A 148 5.50 -2.09 -21.88
C GLU A 148 6.81 -2.77 -21.47
N MET A 149 7.42 -2.35 -20.36
CA MET A 149 8.62 -3.01 -19.81
C MET A 149 8.38 -4.46 -19.39
N SER A 150 7.11 -4.84 -19.17
CA SER A 150 6.70 -6.21 -18.84
C SER A 150 6.17 -6.98 -20.07
N GLY A 151 6.27 -6.42 -21.27
CA GLY A 151 5.78 -7.02 -22.52
C GLY A 151 4.25 -6.97 -22.69
N ILE A 152 3.56 -6.06 -21.99
CA ILE A 152 2.11 -5.90 -22.04
C ILE A 152 1.78 -4.67 -22.87
N ASP A 153 0.99 -4.85 -23.94
CA ASP A 153 0.51 -3.76 -24.82
C ASP A 153 -0.40 -2.80 -24.05
N SER A 154 0.11 -1.60 -23.76
CA SER A 154 -0.58 -0.55 -22.99
C SER A 154 -1.71 0.14 -23.76
N THR A 155 -1.82 -0.09 -25.07
CA THR A 155 -2.97 0.38 -25.87
C THR A 155 -4.18 -0.53 -25.71
N LYS A 156 -3.94 -1.80 -25.36
CA LYS A 156 -4.97 -2.82 -25.16
C LYS A 156 -5.29 -3.05 -23.67
N TYR A 157 -4.27 -3.09 -22.83
CA TYR A 157 -4.40 -3.37 -21.40
C TYR A 157 -4.17 -2.12 -20.58
N SER A 158 -4.97 -1.97 -19.54
CA SER A 158 -4.78 -0.99 -18.48
C SER A 158 -4.85 -1.70 -17.12
N GLY A 159 -4.52 -0.99 -16.06
CA GLY A 159 -4.56 -1.57 -14.74
C GLY A 159 -4.48 -0.53 -13.65
N PHE A 160 -4.77 -0.95 -12.43
CA PHE A 160 -4.52 -0.13 -11.25
C PHE A 160 -3.66 -0.89 -10.25
N ALA A 161 -2.93 -0.12 -9.45
CA ALA A 161 -2.15 -0.62 -8.33
C ALA A 161 -2.47 0.19 -7.07
N PHE A 162 -2.31 -0.44 -5.91
CA PHE A 162 -2.42 0.22 -4.61
C PHE A 162 -1.46 -0.41 -3.61
N GLY A 163 -1.00 0.35 -2.62
CA GLY A 163 -0.06 -0.13 -1.61
C GLY A 163 -0.32 0.47 -0.24
N LEU A 164 -0.43 -0.39 0.77
CA LEU A 164 -0.62 0.01 2.17
C LEU A 164 0.46 -0.57 3.09
N GLY A 165 0.79 0.16 4.15
CA GLY A 165 1.61 -0.35 5.26
C GLY A 165 0.74 -1.10 6.27
N GLN A 166 1.05 -2.37 6.52
CA GLN A 166 0.26 -3.21 7.42
C GLN A 166 0.32 -2.68 8.85
N GLU A 167 1.50 -2.28 9.34
CA GLU A 167 1.68 -1.72 10.67
C GLU A 167 0.88 -0.43 10.84
N ARG A 168 0.92 0.47 9.85
CA ARG A 168 0.14 1.72 9.90
C ARG A 168 -1.36 1.44 10.03
N VAL A 169 -1.88 0.47 9.27
CA VAL A 169 -3.28 0.06 9.39
C VAL A 169 -3.56 -0.58 10.75
N ALA A 170 -2.68 -1.43 11.27
CA ALA A 170 -2.83 -2.05 12.58
C ALA A 170 -2.80 -1.03 13.72
N MET A 171 -1.88 -0.07 13.68
CA MET A 171 -1.79 1.04 14.63
C MET A 171 -3.10 1.83 14.68
N LEU A 172 -3.63 2.18 13.51
CA LEU A 172 -4.91 2.89 13.42
C LEU A 172 -6.07 2.04 13.94
N LYS A 173 -6.15 0.77 13.52
CA LYS A 173 -7.28 -0.11 13.86
C LYS A 173 -7.32 -0.47 15.35
N TYR A 174 -6.15 -0.69 15.95
CA TYR A 174 -6.03 -1.18 17.32
C TYR A 174 -5.58 -0.12 18.33
N GLY A 175 -5.30 1.11 17.88
CA GLY A 175 -4.85 2.20 18.75
C GLY A 175 -3.44 2.01 19.29
N VAL A 176 -2.55 1.34 18.54
CA VAL A 176 -1.13 1.22 18.89
C VAL A 176 -0.43 2.53 18.54
N ASP A 177 0.29 3.10 19.51
CA ASP A 177 0.95 4.40 19.42
C ASP A 177 2.43 4.32 19.02
N ASP A 178 3.04 3.14 19.15
CA ASP A 178 4.44 2.90 18.83
C ASP A 178 4.63 1.65 17.95
N ILE A 179 5.14 1.85 16.73
CA ILE A 179 5.40 0.76 15.76
C ILE A 179 6.40 -0.28 16.30
N ARG A 180 7.30 0.11 17.21
CA ARG A 180 8.35 -0.77 17.74
C ARG A 180 7.78 -1.93 18.55
N HIS A 181 6.58 -1.78 19.10
CA HIS A 181 5.88 -2.85 19.80
C HIS A 181 5.66 -4.09 18.92
N PHE A 182 5.52 -3.93 17.60
CA PHE A 182 5.38 -5.06 16.67
C PHE A 182 6.65 -5.91 16.52
N TYR A 183 7.82 -5.39 16.87
CA TYR A 183 9.12 -6.07 16.66
C TYR A 183 9.80 -6.53 17.94
N GLN A 184 9.42 -5.97 19.09
CA GLN A 184 10.02 -6.30 20.39
C GLN A 184 9.57 -7.67 20.93
N ASN A 185 8.46 -8.21 20.43
CA ASN A 185 7.86 -9.47 20.90
C ASN A 185 7.57 -9.47 22.41
N ASP A 186 7.17 -8.32 22.96
CA ASP A 186 6.78 -8.23 24.37
C ASP A 186 5.45 -8.96 24.58
N ILE A 187 5.46 -10.00 25.42
CA ILE A 187 4.28 -10.83 25.73
C ILE A 187 3.11 -9.96 26.22
N ARG A 188 3.37 -8.86 26.95
CA ARG A 188 2.33 -7.95 27.45
C ARG A 188 1.62 -7.18 26.35
N PHE A 189 2.32 -6.94 25.24
CA PHE A 189 1.73 -6.35 24.04
C PHE A 189 0.97 -7.41 23.25
N LEU A 190 1.59 -8.58 23.02
CA LEU A 190 1.02 -9.66 22.22
C LEU A 190 -0.31 -10.18 22.80
N SER A 191 -0.40 -10.32 24.13
CA SER A 191 -1.61 -10.83 24.81
C SER A 191 -2.83 -9.91 24.68
N GLN A 192 -2.68 -8.68 24.16
CA GLN A 192 -3.80 -7.78 23.89
C GLN A 192 -4.58 -8.20 22.64
N PHE A 193 -4.00 -9.05 21.79
CA PHE A 193 -4.53 -9.46 20.49
C PHE A 193 -4.85 -10.95 20.41
N ASP A 194 -4.91 -11.64 21.55
CA ASP A 194 -5.27 -13.04 21.59
C ASP A 194 -6.61 -13.25 20.88
N VAL A 195 -6.59 -14.19 19.91
CA VAL A 195 -7.80 -14.60 19.22
C VAL A 195 -8.69 -15.25 20.26
N LYS A 196 -9.82 -14.61 20.59
CA LYS A 196 -10.90 -15.31 21.28
C LYS A 196 -11.49 -16.30 20.28
N GLU A 197 -11.03 -17.54 20.35
CA GLU A 197 -11.72 -18.69 19.75
C GLU A 197 -13.13 -18.84 20.34
#